data_AF-A0A093ZS01-F1
#
_entry.id   AF-A0A093ZS01-F1
#
_cell.length_a   1.000
_cell.length_b   1.000
_cell.length_c   1.000
_cell.angle_alpha   90.00
_cell.angle_beta   90.00
_cell.angle_gamma   90.00
#
_symmetry.space_group_name_H-M   'P 1'
#
loop_
_entity.id
_entity.type
_entity.pdbx_description
1 polymer ?
#
loop_
_entity_poly.entity_id
_entity_poly.type
_entity_poly.pdbx_seq_one_letter_code
_entity_poly.pdbx_strand_id
1 'polypeptide(L)'
;MESNCHRSRTQQLRSDTRSFIDGPPLLSPVDKVINLHHGSTTAIEATHERLVASKQYPVLSFKEKIDQLERHGSNLNHEATYYRKIEPIRKKFIGDVSRWARELNDVISKLDEIEQYVDRERALLTQTPQLSPVDRIISLYFDSTIDMETTFEELQGPKQNEILTPPREIEQLQRRNGSRTQEVAYLRRRELPMRDFKDKVSSIANKLERALSKLGKAQREVNREWVQGGGNLQEHPT
;
A
#
# COMPACT_ATOMS: atom_id res chain seq x y z
N MET A 1 11.82 -14.81 32.25
CA MET A 1 12.70 -15.42 31.22
C MET A 1 12.96 -14.36 30.17
N GLU A 2 13.90 -13.45 30.39
CA GLU A 2 15.36 -13.58 30.14
C GLU A 2 15.72 -13.50 28.64
N SER A 3 16.06 -12.27 28.26
CA SER A 3 17.25 -11.80 27.53
C SER A 3 18.05 -12.70 26.57
N ASN A 4 18.51 -12.05 25.49
CA ASN A 4 19.78 -12.22 24.78
C ASN A 4 19.87 -13.22 23.61
N CYS A 5 19.46 -12.75 22.42
CA CYS A 5 19.90 -13.30 21.13
C CYS A 5 21.12 -12.54 20.58
N HIS A 6 22.31 -12.78 21.14
CA HIS A 6 23.58 -12.37 20.52
C HIS A 6 24.68 -13.41 20.82
N ARG A 7 24.73 -14.52 20.09
CA ARG A 7 25.93 -15.39 20.12
C ARG A 7 26.05 -16.38 18.96
N SER A 8 26.20 -15.89 17.73
CA SER A 8 26.57 -16.77 16.60
C SER A 8 27.50 -16.07 15.61
N ARG A 9 28.71 -15.69 16.05
CA ARG A 9 29.79 -15.33 15.12
C ARG A 9 31.19 -15.61 15.68
N THR A 10 31.40 -16.81 16.19
CA THR A 10 32.75 -17.35 16.48
C THR A 10 32.69 -18.88 16.53
N GLN A 11 32.30 -19.51 15.42
CA GLN A 11 32.40 -20.96 15.28
C GLN A 11 32.54 -21.38 13.80
N GLN A 12 33.42 -20.70 13.08
CA GLN A 12 33.95 -21.19 11.80
C GLN A 12 35.44 -20.91 11.84
N LEU A 13 36.20 -21.89 12.33
CA LEU A 13 37.65 -22.13 12.16
C LEU A 13 38.07 -23.17 13.21
N ARG A 14 37.40 -24.34 13.23
CA ARG A 14 37.84 -25.52 13.98
C ARG A 14 37.49 -26.76 13.19
N SER A 15 38.23 -26.96 12.12
CA SER A 15 38.40 -28.25 11.44
C SER A 15 39.62 -28.09 10.55
N ASP A 16 40.52 -29.07 10.62
CA ASP A 16 41.90 -29.09 10.10
C ASP A 16 42.88 -28.36 11.04
N THR A 17 43.74 -29.01 11.82
CA THR A 17 44.53 -30.21 11.55
C THR A 17 44.96 -30.84 12.87
N ARG A 18 44.64 -32.11 13.07
CA ARG A 18 45.31 -32.98 14.05
C ARG A 18 46.63 -33.42 13.41
N SER A 19 47.73 -32.80 13.81
CA SER A 19 49.04 -33.47 13.93
C SER A 19 49.92 -32.66 14.87
N PHE A 20 49.92 -33.05 16.14
CA PHE A 20 51.05 -32.73 17.01
C PHE A 20 52.25 -33.50 16.46
N ILE A 21 53.09 -32.81 15.69
CA ILE A 21 54.47 -33.23 15.46
C ILE A 21 55.27 -32.46 16.50
N ASP A 22 55.72 -33.17 17.53
CA ASP A 22 56.58 -32.67 18.60
C ASP A 22 58.01 -32.49 18.03
N GLY A 23 58.15 -31.47 17.19
CA GLY A 23 59.40 -31.08 16.56
C GLY A 23 59.43 -29.56 16.41
N PRO A 24 60.62 -28.95 16.31
CA PRO A 24 60.73 -27.51 16.14
C PRO A 24 59.93 -27.07 14.91
N PRO A 25 59.28 -25.89 14.96
CA PRO A 25 58.47 -25.39 13.86
C PRO A 25 59.29 -25.41 12.56
N LEU A 26 58.64 -25.87 11.48
CA LEU A 26 59.21 -25.81 10.14
C LEU A 26 59.67 -24.37 9.88
N LEU A 27 60.98 -24.22 9.64
CA LEU A 27 61.63 -22.93 9.39
C LEU A 27 60.81 -22.12 8.38
N SER A 28 60.51 -20.86 8.72
CA SER A 28 59.89 -19.92 7.80
C SER A 28 60.71 -19.86 6.50
N PRO A 29 60.11 -19.58 5.33
CA PRO A 29 60.88 -19.35 4.11
C PRO A 29 62.04 -18.35 4.31
N VAL A 30 61.87 -17.38 5.20
CA VAL A 30 62.92 -16.43 5.61
C VAL A 30 64.03 -17.12 6.40
N ASP A 31 63.68 -17.95 7.38
CA ASP A 31 64.64 -18.69 8.21
C ASP A 31 65.44 -19.71 7.38
N LYS A 32 64.83 -20.30 6.35
CA LYS A 32 65.53 -21.19 5.40
C LYS A 32 66.61 -20.45 4.61
N VAL A 33 66.34 -19.21 4.20
CA VAL A 33 67.29 -18.36 3.47
C VAL A 33 68.40 -17.87 4.41
N ILE A 34 68.06 -17.48 5.64
CA ILE A 34 69.04 -17.09 6.68
C ILE A 34 69.98 -18.26 6.98
N ASN A 35 69.43 -19.47 7.13
CA ASN A 35 70.21 -20.67 7.38
C ASN A 35 71.08 -21.05 6.17
N LEU A 36 70.56 -20.91 4.94
CA LEU A 36 71.31 -21.15 3.69
C LEU A 36 72.53 -20.24 3.58
N HIS A 37 72.44 -19.01 4.07
CA HIS A 37 73.55 -18.07 4.09
C HIS A 37 74.33 -18.07 5.42
N HIS A 38 74.12 -19.08 6.29
CA HIS A 38 74.83 -19.26 7.55
C HIS A 38 74.85 -18.02 8.46
N GLY A 39 73.75 -17.26 8.49
CA GLY A 39 73.68 -16.01 9.25
C GLY A 39 74.55 -14.88 8.69
N SER A 40 75.09 -15.03 7.48
CA SER A 40 75.75 -13.96 6.74
C SER A 40 74.71 -12.91 6.32
N THR A 41 75.12 -11.64 6.36
CA THR A 41 74.27 -10.45 6.18
C THR A 41 73.53 -10.42 4.83
N THR A 42 73.95 -11.24 3.86
CA THR A 42 73.29 -11.44 2.55
C THR A 42 71.85 -11.98 2.65
N ALA A 43 71.46 -12.61 3.76
CA ALA A 43 70.07 -13.03 3.94
C ALA A 43 69.08 -11.88 4.23
N ILE A 44 69.59 -10.74 4.70
CA ILE A 44 68.82 -9.55 5.06
C ILE A 44 68.82 -8.52 3.91
N GLU A 45 69.72 -8.67 2.94
CA GLU A 45 69.69 -7.86 1.72
C GLU A 45 68.40 -8.19 0.95
N ALA A 46 67.39 -7.33 1.12
CA ALA A 46 66.22 -7.35 0.28
C ALA A 46 66.72 -7.12 -1.16
N THR A 47 66.71 -8.18 -1.97
CA THR A 47 67.13 -8.11 -3.37
C THR A 47 66.39 -6.94 -4.03
N HIS A 48 67.05 -6.26 -4.98
CA HIS A 48 66.46 -5.13 -5.70
C HIS A 48 65.07 -5.50 -6.25
N GLU A 49 64.89 -6.73 -6.72
CA GLU A 49 63.60 -7.30 -7.14
C GLU A 49 62.55 -7.39 -6.02
N ARG A 50 62.91 -7.77 -4.78
CA ARG A 50 61.99 -7.77 -3.63
C ARG A 50 61.60 -6.35 -3.20
N LEU A 51 62.53 -5.40 -3.26
CA LEU A 51 62.26 -3.98 -3.00
C LEU A 51 61.42 -3.31 -4.10
N VAL A 52 61.57 -3.77 -5.34
CA VAL A 52 60.75 -3.31 -6.47
C VAL A 52 59.36 -3.94 -6.40
N ALA A 53 59.25 -5.23 -6.07
CA ALA A 53 57.97 -5.93 -5.91
C ALA A 53 57.13 -5.35 -4.75
N SER A 54 57.75 -4.93 -3.64
CA SER A 54 57.02 -4.29 -2.53
C SER A 54 56.55 -2.86 -2.86
N LYS A 55 57.16 -2.20 -3.86
CA LYS A 55 56.73 -0.91 -4.40
C LYS A 55 55.69 -1.03 -5.53
N GLN A 56 55.44 -2.24 -6.02
CA GLN A 56 54.68 -2.47 -7.25
C GLN A 56 53.17 -2.40 -7.08
N TYR A 57 52.69 -2.33 -5.83
CA TYR A 57 51.28 -2.07 -5.54
C TYR A 57 51.12 -0.67 -4.97
N PRO A 58 50.25 0.19 -5.55
CA PRO A 58 49.89 1.45 -4.93
C PRO A 58 49.13 1.13 -3.63
N VAL A 59 49.84 1.13 -2.52
CA VAL A 59 49.24 1.10 -1.19
C VAL A 59 48.73 2.50 -0.94
N LEU A 60 47.40 2.64 -0.79
CA LEU A 60 46.79 3.89 -0.34
C LEU A 60 47.56 4.44 0.85
N SER A 61 47.95 5.70 0.77
CA SER A 61 48.58 6.41 1.87
C SER A 61 47.69 6.34 3.12
N PHE A 62 48.31 6.42 4.29
CA PHE A 62 47.56 6.46 5.55
C PHE A 62 46.48 7.55 5.55
N LYS A 63 46.77 8.70 4.92
CA LYS A 63 45.82 9.80 4.76
C LYS A 63 44.62 9.39 3.91
N GLU A 64 44.85 8.77 2.75
CA GLU A 64 43.76 8.29 1.88
C GLU A 64 42.91 7.21 2.56
N LYS A 65 43.51 6.34 3.38
CA LYS A 65 42.75 5.35 4.16
C LYS A 65 41.88 6.00 5.23
N ILE A 66 42.38 7.01 5.93
CA ILE A 66 41.61 7.78 6.92
C ILE A 66 40.45 8.49 6.24
N ASP A 67 40.71 9.19 5.13
CA ASP A 67 39.66 9.90 4.37
C ASP A 67 38.57 8.93 3.86
N GLN A 68 38.94 7.72 3.44
CA GLN A 68 37.97 6.68 3.03
C GLN A 68 37.13 6.18 4.21
N LEU A 69 37.76 5.92 5.36
CA LEU A 69 37.06 5.46 6.57
C LEU A 69 36.13 6.54 7.12
N GLU A 70 36.54 7.81 7.11
CA GLU A 70 35.71 8.94 7.54
C GLU A 70 34.48 9.12 6.63
N ARG A 71 34.66 9.01 5.31
CA ARG A 71 33.54 9.01 4.34
C ARG A 71 32.58 7.85 4.58
N HIS A 72 33.12 6.64 4.75
CA HIS A 72 32.30 5.45 4.99
C HIS A 72 31.54 5.54 6.33
N GLY A 73 32.20 6.00 7.39
CA GLY A 73 31.57 6.21 8.70
C GLY A 73 30.47 7.27 8.65
N SER A 74 30.70 8.36 7.93
CA SER A 74 29.71 9.42 7.71
C SER A 74 28.48 8.89 6.95
N ASN A 75 28.69 8.06 5.93
CA ASN A 75 27.61 7.44 5.16
C ASN A 75 26.76 6.48 6.02
N LEU A 76 27.41 5.59 6.78
CA LEU A 76 26.70 4.69 7.70
C LEU A 76 25.89 5.46 8.77
N ASN A 77 26.44 6.56 9.29
CA ASN A 77 25.75 7.38 10.26
C ASN A 77 24.53 8.09 9.65
N HIS A 78 24.63 8.52 8.39
CA HIS A 78 23.50 9.04 7.65
C HIS A 78 22.41 7.99 7.44
N GLU A 79 22.77 6.80 6.98
CA GLU A 79 21.82 5.70 6.80
C GLU A 79 21.08 5.37 8.11
N ALA A 80 21.82 5.24 9.22
CA ALA A 80 21.24 5.02 10.54
C ALA A 80 20.28 6.16 10.94
N THR A 81 20.66 7.41 10.69
CA THR A 81 19.83 8.58 10.97
C THR A 81 18.59 8.62 10.08
N TYR A 82 18.73 8.25 8.81
CA TYR A 82 17.64 8.18 7.84
C TYR A 82 16.58 7.20 8.30
N TYR A 83 16.95 5.96 8.59
CA TYR A 83 15.99 4.97 9.07
C TYR A 83 15.42 5.37 10.43
N ARG A 84 16.22 5.94 11.35
CA ARG A 84 15.71 6.40 12.64
C ARG A 84 14.60 7.46 12.51
N LYS A 85 14.70 8.36 11.53
CA LYS A 85 13.73 9.44 11.30
C LYS A 85 12.54 8.98 10.43
N ILE A 86 12.79 8.18 9.39
CA ILE A 86 11.78 7.77 8.41
C ILE A 86 10.95 6.58 8.89
N GLU A 87 11.55 5.62 9.61
CA GLU A 87 10.88 4.37 9.96
C GLU A 87 9.58 4.57 10.79
N PRO A 88 9.50 5.47 11.78
CA PRO A 88 8.25 5.73 12.49
C PRO A 88 7.15 6.28 11.57
N ILE A 89 7.53 7.14 10.63
CA ILE A 89 6.62 7.78 9.67
C ILE A 89 6.13 6.73 8.67
N ARG A 90 7.03 5.87 8.18
CA ARG A 90 6.70 4.74 7.30
C ARG A 90 5.77 3.75 7.98
N LYS A 91 6.06 3.34 9.23
CA LYS A 91 5.19 2.45 10.00
C LYS A 91 3.80 3.03 10.20
N LYS A 92 3.71 4.32 10.54
CA LYS A 92 2.44 5.03 10.65
C LYS A 92 1.70 5.05 9.31
N PHE A 93 2.39 5.38 8.22
CA PHE A 93 1.81 5.39 6.88
C PHE A 93 1.22 4.03 6.50
N ILE A 94 1.97 2.95 6.71
CA ILE A 94 1.50 1.58 6.44
C ILE A 94 0.25 1.27 7.28
N GLY A 95 0.28 1.57 8.58
CA GLY A 95 -0.87 1.37 9.47
C GLY A 95 -2.11 2.16 9.03
N ASP A 96 -1.92 3.40 8.59
CA ASP A 96 -2.98 4.26 8.07
C ASP A 96 -3.58 3.68 6.78
N VAL A 97 -2.74 3.24 5.82
CA VAL A 97 -3.18 2.60 4.58
C VAL A 97 -3.95 1.30 4.86
N SER A 98 -3.44 0.43 5.73
CA SER A 98 -4.13 -0.82 6.09
C SER A 98 -5.47 -0.58 6.78
N ARG A 99 -5.60 0.50 7.55
CA ARG A 99 -6.90 0.89 8.14
C ARG A 99 -7.86 1.37 7.05
N TRP A 100 -7.43 2.25 6.14
CA TRP A 100 -8.30 2.75 5.09
C TRP A 100 -8.69 1.69 4.06
N ALA A 101 -7.82 0.73 3.76
CA ALA A 101 -8.16 -0.42 2.93
C ALA A 101 -9.32 -1.23 3.53
N ARG A 102 -9.31 -1.43 4.86
CA ARG A 102 -10.44 -2.07 5.58
C ARG A 102 -11.70 -1.22 5.55
N GLU A 103 -11.58 0.10 5.78
CA GLU A 103 -12.73 1.02 5.67
C GLU A 103 -13.34 0.98 4.26
N LEU A 104 -12.51 0.93 3.21
CA LEU A 104 -12.98 0.86 1.83
C LEU A 104 -13.72 -0.46 1.55
N ASN A 105 -13.14 -1.58 1.97
CA ASN A 105 -13.77 -2.89 1.81
C ASN A 105 -15.12 -2.95 2.53
N ASP A 106 -15.23 -2.43 3.75
CA ASP A 106 -16.51 -2.37 4.50
C ASP A 106 -17.59 -1.59 3.71
N VAL A 107 -17.22 -0.47 3.09
CA VAL A 107 -18.18 0.34 2.33
C VAL A 107 -18.55 -0.35 1.02
N ILE A 108 -17.61 -1.02 0.35
CA ILE A 108 -17.89 -1.83 -0.84
C ILE A 108 -18.88 -2.96 -0.48
N SER A 109 -18.64 -3.68 0.62
CA SER A 109 -19.54 -4.75 1.08
C SER A 109 -20.95 -4.24 1.37
N LYS A 110 -21.07 -3.10 2.07
CA LYS A 110 -22.38 -2.48 2.34
C LYS A 110 -23.10 -2.03 1.07
N LEU A 111 -22.35 -1.49 0.09
CA LEU A 111 -22.93 -1.10 -1.19
C LEU A 111 -23.48 -2.32 -1.93
N ASP A 112 -22.72 -3.41 -1.99
CA ASP A 112 -23.13 -4.68 -2.62
C ASP A 112 -24.37 -5.28 -1.95
N GLU A 113 -24.44 -5.27 -0.61
CA GLU A 113 -25.63 -5.71 0.13
C GLU A 113 -26.89 -4.92 -0.25
N ILE A 114 -26.76 -3.58 -0.34
CA ILE A 114 -27.87 -2.70 -0.72
C ILE A 114 -28.27 -2.94 -2.18
N GLU A 115 -27.30 -3.05 -3.09
CA GLU A 115 -27.57 -3.32 -4.51
C GLU A 115 -28.31 -4.65 -4.67
N GLN A 116 -27.85 -5.71 -4.01
CA GLN A 116 -28.54 -7.00 -4.03
C GLN A 116 -29.95 -6.95 -3.44
N TYR A 117 -30.15 -6.18 -2.36
CA TYR A 117 -31.49 -5.98 -1.80
C TYR A 117 -32.42 -5.29 -2.80
N VAL A 118 -31.98 -4.20 -3.41
CA VAL A 118 -32.77 -3.43 -4.39
C VAL A 118 -33.05 -4.25 -5.65
N ASP A 119 -32.09 -5.06 -6.10
CA ASP A 119 -32.28 -5.97 -7.23
C ASP A 119 -33.28 -7.09 -6.91
N ARG A 120 -33.25 -7.65 -5.69
CA ARG A 120 -34.26 -8.60 -5.21
C ARG A 120 -35.66 -8.00 -5.16
N GLU A 121 -35.81 -6.78 -4.61
CA GLU A 121 -37.10 -6.06 -4.61
C GLU A 121 -37.63 -5.86 -6.04
N ARG A 122 -36.77 -5.45 -6.97
CA ARG A 122 -37.14 -5.28 -8.38
C ARG A 122 -37.57 -6.59 -9.03
N ALA A 123 -36.86 -7.68 -8.76
CA ALA A 123 -37.21 -9.00 -9.29
C ALA A 123 -38.59 -9.46 -8.79
N LEU A 124 -38.90 -9.24 -7.50
CA LEU A 124 -40.22 -9.54 -6.92
C LEU A 124 -41.35 -8.70 -7.56
N LEU A 125 -41.11 -7.40 -7.76
CA LEU A 125 -42.07 -6.48 -8.41
C LEU A 125 -42.30 -6.81 -9.89
N THR A 126 -41.33 -7.43 -10.56
CA THR A 126 -41.45 -7.86 -11.96
C THR A 126 -42.18 -9.21 -12.06
N GLN A 127 -42.07 -10.06 -11.04
CA GLN A 127 -42.74 -11.37 -10.97
C GLN A 127 -44.17 -11.30 -10.44
N THR A 128 -44.54 -10.25 -9.72
CA THR A 128 -45.92 -10.07 -9.26
C THR A 128 -46.81 -9.80 -10.49
N PRO A 129 -47.89 -10.58 -10.69
CA PRO A 129 -48.85 -10.27 -11.74
C PRO A 129 -49.35 -8.84 -11.53
N GLN A 130 -49.14 -7.97 -12.52
CA GLN A 130 -49.75 -6.65 -12.51
C GLN A 130 -51.26 -6.88 -12.47
N LEU A 131 -51.88 -6.60 -11.32
CA LEU A 131 -53.34 -6.63 -11.14
C LEU A 131 -53.98 -5.93 -12.32
N SER A 132 -55.03 -6.53 -12.88
CA SER A 132 -55.87 -5.88 -13.89
C SER A 132 -56.19 -4.47 -13.40
N PRO A 133 -56.26 -3.44 -14.27
CA PRO A 133 -56.67 -2.09 -13.85
C PRO A 133 -57.94 -2.09 -13.00
N VAL A 134 -58.85 -3.03 -13.29
CA VAL A 134 -60.06 -3.29 -12.49
C VAL A 134 -59.73 -3.84 -11.11
N ASP A 135 -58.88 -4.87 -10.99
CA ASP A 135 -58.47 -5.44 -9.70
C ASP A 135 -57.63 -4.45 -8.86
N ARG A 136 -56.94 -3.52 -9.53
CA ARG A 136 -56.19 -2.43 -8.90
C ARG A 136 -57.12 -1.36 -8.33
N ILE A 137 -58.16 -0.98 -9.08
CA ILE A 137 -59.23 -0.09 -8.61
C ILE A 137 -60.00 -0.76 -7.47
N ILE A 138 -60.34 -2.05 -7.60
CA ILE A 138 -61.02 -2.82 -6.56
C ILE A 138 -60.15 -2.89 -5.30
N SER A 139 -58.85 -3.19 -5.41
CA SER A 139 -57.95 -3.21 -4.24
C SER A 139 -57.82 -1.83 -3.59
N LEU A 140 -57.70 -0.76 -4.37
CA LEU A 140 -57.67 0.60 -3.84
C LEU A 140 -58.99 1.00 -3.17
N TYR A 141 -60.14 0.56 -3.69
CA TYR A 141 -61.45 0.78 -3.08
C TYR A 141 -61.63 -0.04 -1.79
N PHE A 142 -61.15 -1.28 -1.76
CA PHE A 142 -61.21 -2.12 -0.55
C PHE A 142 -60.27 -1.63 0.55
N ASP A 143 -59.04 -1.22 0.22
CA ASP A 143 -58.08 -0.65 1.17
C ASP A 143 -58.47 0.76 1.66
N SER A 144 -59.33 1.47 0.90
CA SER A 144 -59.87 2.81 1.23
C SER A 144 -61.19 2.78 2.01
N THR A 145 -61.68 1.62 2.45
CA THR A 145 -62.91 1.55 3.29
C THR A 145 -62.69 1.96 4.76
N ILE A 146 -61.50 2.47 5.12
CA ILE A 146 -61.26 3.14 6.41
C ILE A 146 -60.96 4.63 6.14
N ASP A 147 -62.00 5.37 5.75
CA ASP A 147 -62.28 6.81 6.00
C ASP A 147 -63.16 7.37 4.87
N MET A 148 -64.43 6.97 4.84
CA MET A 148 -65.47 7.68 4.08
C MET A 148 -66.09 8.80 4.92
N GLU A 149 -65.29 9.77 5.38
CA GLU A 149 -65.87 10.97 6.00
C GLU A 149 -65.19 12.30 5.63
N THR A 150 -64.18 12.30 4.76
CA THR A 150 -63.65 13.56 4.22
C THR A 150 -63.41 13.50 2.72
N THR A 151 -63.87 14.55 2.04
CA THR A 151 -63.65 14.92 0.62
C THR A 151 -64.61 14.31 -0.41
N PHE A 152 -65.88 14.74 -0.35
CA PHE A 152 -66.80 14.75 -1.50
C PHE A 152 -66.82 16.10 -2.24
N GLU A 153 -65.88 17.00 -1.95
CA GLU A 153 -65.80 18.34 -2.56
C GLU A 153 -64.50 18.52 -3.36
N GLU A 154 -64.34 17.83 -4.50
CA GLU A 154 -63.50 18.33 -5.62
C GLU A 154 -63.57 17.46 -6.89
N LEU A 155 -64.78 17.06 -7.32
CA LEU A 155 -64.99 16.46 -8.64
C LEU A 155 -65.70 17.43 -9.57
N GLN A 156 -65.01 18.52 -9.93
CA GLN A 156 -65.37 19.31 -11.10
C GLN A 156 -64.11 19.65 -11.92
N GLY A 157 -63.54 18.61 -12.56
CA GLY A 157 -62.57 18.77 -13.64
C GLY A 157 -63.26 19.10 -14.97
N PRO A 158 -62.59 19.79 -15.91
CA PRO A 158 -63.22 20.33 -17.11
C PRO A 158 -63.68 19.23 -18.07
N LYS A 159 -64.81 19.46 -18.72
CA LYS A 159 -65.44 18.59 -19.73
C LYS A 159 -64.40 18.09 -20.73
N GLN A 160 -64.15 16.79 -20.72
CA GLN A 160 -63.35 16.12 -21.74
C GLN A 160 -64.12 16.22 -23.07
N ASN A 161 -63.67 17.11 -23.95
CA ASN A 161 -64.03 17.07 -25.35
C ASN A 161 -63.53 15.76 -25.96
N GLU A 162 -64.34 15.15 -26.83
CA GLU A 162 -64.07 13.94 -27.61
C GLU A 162 -62.65 13.95 -28.20
N ILE A 163 -61.72 13.31 -27.49
CA ILE A 163 -60.51 12.75 -28.09
C ILE A 163 -60.71 11.25 -28.00
N LEU A 164 -61.11 10.67 -29.12
CA LEU A 164 -61.15 9.23 -29.38
C LEU A 164 -59.70 8.70 -29.43
N THR A 165 -58.97 8.79 -28.32
CA THR A 165 -57.80 7.93 -28.12
C THR A 165 -58.34 6.52 -27.93
N PRO A 166 -57.98 5.54 -28.79
CA PRO A 166 -58.45 4.19 -28.64
C PRO A 166 -58.15 3.70 -27.21
N PRO A 167 -59.10 3.06 -26.50
CA PRO A 167 -58.90 2.56 -25.15
C PRO A 167 -57.59 1.76 -24.98
N ARG A 168 -57.19 1.09 -26.07
CA ARG A 168 -55.96 0.31 -26.18
C ARG A 168 -54.67 1.15 -26.13
N GLU A 169 -54.67 2.36 -26.67
CA GLU A 169 -53.52 3.28 -26.61
C GLU A 169 -53.36 3.86 -25.21
N ILE A 170 -54.47 4.23 -24.56
CA ILE A 170 -54.48 4.73 -23.17
C ILE A 170 -53.94 3.65 -22.23
N GLU A 171 -54.41 2.41 -22.40
CA GLU A 171 -53.96 1.27 -21.59
C GLU A 171 -52.46 0.97 -21.80
N GLN A 172 -51.97 1.05 -23.03
CA GLN A 172 -50.53 0.90 -23.32
C GLN A 172 -49.69 2.02 -22.70
N LEU A 173 -50.17 3.27 -22.77
CA LEU A 173 -49.50 4.41 -22.15
C LEU A 173 -49.48 4.32 -20.63
N GLN A 174 -50.58 3.88 -20.00
CA GLN A 174 -50.64 3.63 -18.57
C GLN A 174 -49.67 2.54 -18.14
N ARG A 175 -49.60 1.42 -18.88
CA ARG A 175 -48.59 0.36 -18.64
C ARG A 175 -47.16 0.89 -18.77
N ARG A 176 -46.88 1.69 -19.81
CA ARG A 176 -45.55 2.28 -20.05
C ARG A 176 -45.16 3.30 -18.98
N ASN A 177 -46.10 4.14 -18.53
CA ASN A 177 -45.87 5.06 -17.42
C ASN A 177 -45.66 4.32 -16.10
N GLY A 178 -46.44 3.28 -15.82
CA GLY A 178 -46.23 2.42 -14.64
C GLY A 178 -44.83 1.80 -14.62
N SER A 179 -44.38 1.26 -15.75
CA SER A 179 -43.03 0.71 -15.90
C SER A 179 -41.93 1.77 -15.69
N ARG A 180 -42.10 2.98 -16.26
CA ARG A 180 -41.14 4.08 -16.07
C ARG A 180 -41.08 4.55 -14.62
N THR A 181 -42.22 4.66 -13.94
CA THR A 181 -42.26 5.05 -12.53
C THR A 181 -41.50 4.05 -11.65
N GLN A 182 -41.65 2.75 -11.92
CA GLN A 182 -40.89 1.71 -11.24
C GLN A 182 -39.38 1.81 -11.50
N GLU A 183 -38.97 2.08 -12.75
CA GLU A 183 -37.57 2.26 -13.12
C GLU A 183 -36.94 3.49 -12.42
N VAL A 184 -37.64 4.62 -12.38
CA VAL A 184 -37.19 5.83 -11.68
C VAL A 184 -37.07 5.58 -10.17
N ALA A 185 -38.05 4.88 -9.57
CA ALA A 185 -37.99 4.53 -8.15
C ALA A 185 -36.79 3.62 -7.83
N TYR A 186 -36.51 2.63 -8.69
CA TYR A 186 -35.34 1.76 -8.59
C TYR A 186 -34.03 2.55 -8.62
N LEU A 187 -33.86 3.44 -9.60
CA LEU A 187 -32.66 4.26 -9.72
C LEU A 187 -32.48 5.22 -8.53
N ARG A 188 -33.56 5.83 -8.04
CA ARG A 188 -33.51 6.69 -6.86
C ARG A 188 -33.08 5.94 -5.59
N ARG A 189 -33.49 4.68 -5.41
CA ARG A 189 -33.05 3.88 -4.25
C ARG A 189 -31.54 3.62 -4.24
N ARG A 190 -30.90 3.50 -5.42
CA ARG A 190 -29.45 3.30 -5.55
C ARG A 190 -28.64 4.59 -5.48
N GLU A 191 -29.26 5.75 -5.70
CA GLU A 191 -28.56 7.04 -5.75
C GLU A 191 -27.93 7.43 -4.41
N LEU A 192 -28.66 7.29 -3.30
CA LEU A 192 -28.18 7.69 -1.98
C LEU A 192 -26.98 6.83 -1.52
N PRO A 193 -27.03 5.48 -1.55
CA PRO A 193 -25.88 4.64 -1.24
C PRO A 193 -24.65 4.93 -2.13
N MET A 194 -24.87 5.20 -3.41
CA MET A 194 -23.79 5.53 -4.35
C MET A 194 -23.13 6.87 -4.02
N ARG A 195 -23.92 7.85 -3.56
CA ARG A 195 -23.40 9.15 -3.10
C ARG A 195 -22.54 8.99 -1.86
N ASP A 196 -23.03 8.26 -0.86
CA ASP A 196 -22.29 7.99 0.39
C ASP A 196 -20.99 7.22 0.12
N PHE A 197 -21.04 6.23 -0.78
CA PHE A 197 -19.87 5.49 -1.25
C PHE A 197 -18.85 6.44 -1.87
N LYS A 198 -19.28 7.30 -2.81
CA LYS A 198 -18.41 8.26 -3.49
C LYS A 198 -17.75 9.21 -2.49
N ASP A 199 -18.51 9.77 -1.55
CA ASP A 199 -17.99 10.70 -0.54
C ASP A 199 -16.95 10.02 0.35
N LYS A 200 -17.18 8.76 0.72
CA LYS A 200 -16.23 7.98 1.51
C LYS A 200 -14.94 7.69 0.73
N VAL A 201 -15.05 7.26 -0.53
CA VAL A 201 -13.90 7.03 -1.41
C VAL A 201 -13.08 8.31 -1.58
N SER A 202 -13.73 9.45 -1.83
CA SER A 202 -13.06 10.75 -1.93
C SER A 202 -12.36 11.14 -0.63
N SER A 203 -12.99 10.91 0.52
CA SER A 203 -12.36 11.13 1.83
C SER A 203 -11.11 10.26 2.03
N ILE A 204 -11.15 8.98 1.66
CA ILE A 204 -9.99 8.07 1.76
C ILE A 204 -8.86 8.51 0.82
N ALA A 205 -9.18 8.86 -0.41
CA ALA A 205 -8.21 9.36 -1.39
C ALA A 205 -7.47 10.61 -0.87
N ASN A 206 -8.22 11.58 -0.33
CA ASN A 206 -7.65 12.80 0.26
C ASN A 206 -6.74 12.49 1.46
N LYS A 207 -7.12 11.52 2.30
CA LYS A 207 -6.28 11.08 3.43
C LYS A 207 -4.98 10.44 2.95
N LEU A 208 -5.05 9.61 1.91
CA LEU A 208 -3.89 8.95 1.29
C LEU A 208 -2.91 9.95 0.70
N GLU A 209 -3.42 10.92 -0.08
CA GLU A 209 -2.61 11.98 -0.68
C GLU A 209 -1.86 12.80 0.39
N ARG A 210 -2.57 13.17 1.48
CA ARG A 210 -1.96 13.87 2.61
C ARG A 210 -0.87 13.05 3.30
N ALA A 211 -1.08 11.74 3.44
CA ALA A 211 -0.12 10.86 4.10
C ALA A 211 1.14 10.63 3.23
N LEU A 212 0.95 10.43 1.92
CA LEU A 212 2.05 10.38 0.95
C LEU A 212 2.85 11.68 0.94
N SER A 213 2.16 12.83 0.98
CA SER A 213 2.80 14.14 1.07
C SER A 213 3.65 14.28 2.33
N LYS A 214 3.17 13.80 3.49
CA LYS A 214 3.93 13.80 4.75
C LYS A 214 5.16 12.90 4.67
N LEU A 215 5.01 11.69 4.14
CA LEU A 215 6.12 10.75 3.96
C LEU A 215 7.20 11.34 3.03
N GLY A 216 6.79 11.88 1.88
CA GLY A 216 7.71 12.51 0.93
C GLY A 216 8.39 13.77 1.48
N LYS A 217 7.69 14.58 2.29
CA LYS A 217 8.29 15.73 2.98
C LYS A 217 9.38 15.28 3.95
N ALA A 218 9.11 14.27 4.77
CA ALA A 218 10.09 13.73 5.71
C ALA A 218 11.33 13.16 4.99
N GLN A 219 11.14 12.41 3.91
CA GLN A 219 12.24 11.87 3.12
C GLN A 219 13.13 12.99 2.55
N ARG A 220 12.52 14.04 2.00
CA ARG A 220 13.27 15.20 1.48
C ARG A 220 14.00 15.96 2.58
N GLU A 221 13.41 16.10 3.76
CA GLU A 221 14.02 16.81 4.89
C GLU A 221 15.29 16.09 5.37
N VAL A 222 15.22 14.78 5.54
CA VAL A 222 16.39 13.96 5.92
C VAL A 222 17.49 14.02 4.86
N ASN A 223 17.14 13.93 3.58
CA ASN A 223 18.11 14.05 2.49
C ASN A 223 18.72 15.45 2.43
N ARG A 224 17.94 16.50 2.74
CA ARG A 224 18.42 17.88 2.77
C ARG A 224 19.43 18.10 3.89
N GLU A 225 19.15 17.59 5.09
CA GLU A 225 20.08 17.64 6.22
C GLU A 225 21.41 16.95 5.89
N TRP A 226 21.37 15.84 5.14
CA TRP A 226 22.58 15.13 4.70
C TRP A 226 23.45 15.95 3.75
N VAL A 227 22.81 16.53 2.73
CA VAL A 227 23.51 17.40 1.76
C VAL A 227 24.09 18.62 2.46
N GLN A 228 23.36 19.23 3.40
CA GLN A 228 23.85 20.35 4.20
C GLN A 228 25.02 19.95 5.11
N GLY A 229 25.07 18.70 5.58
CA GLY A 229 26.15 18.14 6.37
C GLY A 229 27.41 17.77 5.57
N GLY A 230 27.49 18.11 4.28
CA GLY A 230 28.62 17.76 3.41
C GLY A 230 28.56 16.35 2.83
N GLY A 231 27.42 15.68 2.97
CA GLY A 231 27.17 14.37 2.37
C GLY A 231 26.85 14.47 0.89
N ASN A 232 27.41 13.56 0.08
CA ASN A 232 27.02 13.42 -1.32
C ASN A 232 25.78 12.50 -1.42
N LEU A 233 24.78 12.94 -2.19
CA LEU A 233 23.71 12.06 -2.67
C LEU A 233 24.31 11.17 -3.76
N GLN A 234 24.90 10.04 -3.39
CA GLN A 234 25.20 9.02 -4.37
C GLN A 234 23.88 8.30 -4.67
N GLU A 235 23.38 8.44 -5.90
CA GLU A 235 22.15 7.76 -6.33
C GLU A 235 22.30 6.26 -6.07
N HIS A 236 21.40 5.70 -5.26
CA HIS A 236 21.31 4.25 -5.12
C HIS A 236 20.87 3.68 -6.46
N PRO A 237 21.59 2.69 -7.03
CA PRO A 237 21.13 2.02 -8.23
C PRO A 237 19.78 1.34 -7.94
N THR A 238 18.78 1.70 -8.72
CA THR A 238 17.43 1.08 -8.80
C THR A 238 17.48 -0.40 -9.15
#